data_AF-A0A5K7Z2Q6-F1
#
_entry.id   AF-A0A5K7Z2Q6-F1
#
_cell.length_a   1.000
_cell.length_b   1.000
_cell.length_c   1.000
_cell.angle_alpha   90.00
_cell.angle_beta   90.00
_cell.angle_gamma   90.00
#
_symmetry.space_group_name_H-M   'P 1'
#
loop_
_entity.id
_entity.type
_entity.pdbx_description
1 polymer ?
#
loop_
_entity_poly.entity_id
_entity_poly.type
_entity_poly.pdbx_seq_one_letter_code
_entity_poly.pdbx_strand_id
1 'polypeptide(L)'
;MRLERKQTHDLLNSILDQPELPAIIRSLDAGVLIRLIRHIGLEDSAEIISLANADQLKCILDEDLWHSDAPGQDEVFDADRFGLWLEILLETNAAFAARKVIELDEGLLTLGLCKLILVVNLDELALNLSNPQRSIRDDMLDKILESTLSQEFDDYLVLAKSDWHWDAVQALLVELDELDHTTLSRLLDRCHRISFEYIEDNGGLFDVLTSEEMLESDLAADRETRREAEGFVAPSNARYFLNWVRLTDLGKIVRAKTLEPVTRAIFRSTGEKGRHNGQVSEDDRPTGNASRERAAEKVMPFLQTLRAAAVLPGPYQQRLGELEGSVDDHLPLVNALRTIKRTEPTIASKYLTELTCLSNILISGWGFQGRSFRPAEAAEAAISVCNLGSEYLLEPRTGEADSPSVQTLSDLLAEQGLAKCFQVGWKVLNDDVVRYAAKALLQFLDRQRAELHDDGQAQAMGRMANVLQTDISSGRPWEFNGQLDQLYACLDSETMAALTALLRECPILPEALCKQGRHPHSAFVGSRAHIRTIREFLKQILHFDAEEEV
;
A
#
# COMPACT_ATOMS: atom_id res chain seq x y z
N MET A 1 -4.39 -19.76 -17.64
CA MET A 1 -5.66 -20.31 -17.11
C MET A 1 -5.68 -21.83 -16.88
N ARG A 2 -5.86 -22.73 -17.88
CA ARG A 2 -5.98 -24.18 -17.59
C ARG A 2 -4.74 -24.84 -16.98
N LEU A 3 -3.53 -24.36 -17.31
CA LEU A 3 -2.28 -24.86 -16.71
C LEU A 3 -2.07 -24.35 -15.27
N GLU A 4 -2.34 -23.06 -15.02
CA GLU A 4 -2.22 -22.43 -13.70
C GLU A 4 -3.21 -23.06 -12.71
N ARG A 5 -4.49 -23.23 -13.10
CA ARG A 5 -5.50 -23.86 -12.24
C ARG A 5 -5.13 -25.29 -11.84
N LYS A 6 -4.45 -26.02 -12.73
CA LYS A 6 -3.99 -27.39 -12.44
C LYS A 6 -2.82 -27.39 -11.43
N GLN A 7 -1.89 -26.44 -11.55
CA GLN A 7 -0.79 -26.27 -10.59
C GLN A 7 -1.30 -25.85 -9.20
N THR A 8 -2.29 -24.96 -9.12
CA THR A 8 -2.90 -24.54 -7.86
C THR A 8 -3.61 -25.69 -7.15
N HIS A 9 -4.34 -26.53 -7.90
CA HIS A 9 -5.06 -27.67 -7.35
C HIS A 9 -4.12 -28.81 -6.93
N ASP A 10 -3.05 -29.06 -7.68
CA ASP A 10 -2.00 -30.02 -7.32
C ASP A 10 -1.26 -29.57 -6.04
N LEU A 11 -1.05 -28.25 -5.88
CA LEU A 11 -0.48 -27.66 -4.66
C LEU A 11 -1.42 -27.80 -3.46
N LEU A 12 -2.71 -27.46 -3.62
CA LEU A 12 -3.72 -27.61 -2.57
C LEU A 12 -3.79 -29.06 -2.08
N ASN A 13 -3.91 -30.02 -2.99
CA ASN A 13 -3.92 -31.44 -2.63
C ASN A 13 -2.63 -31.86 -1.90
N SER A 14 -1.46 -31.40 -2.35
CA SER A 14 -0.20 -31.67 -1.67
C SER A 14 -0.09 -31.03 -0.27
N ILE A 15 -0.81 -29.94 0.00
CA ILE A 15 -0.87 -29.28 1.30
C ILE A 15 -1.85 -30.01 2.22
N LEU A 16 -3.04 -30.33 1.72
CA LEU A 16 -4.10 -31.02 2.47
C LEU A 16 -3.74 -32.46 2.85
N ASP A 17 -2.92 -33.14 2.03
CA ASP A 17 -2.41 -34.49 2.32
C ASP A 17 -1.39 -34.54 3.49
N GLN A 18 -1.02 -33.40 4.08
CA GLN A 18 -0.07 -33.37 5.19
C GLN A 18 -0.76 -33.67 6.53
N PRO A 19 -0.40 -34.75 7.24
CA PRO A 19 -1.09 -35.19 8.46
C PRO A 19 -0.95 -34.22 9.65
N GLU A 20 -0.01 -33.27 9.59
CA GLU A 20 0.26 -32.29 10.65
C GLU A 20 -0.14 -30.86 10.26
N LEU A 21 -0.92 -30.71 9.18
CA LEU A 21 -1.34 -29.42 8.64
C LEU A 21 -1.96 -28.45 9.68
N PRO A 22 -2.82 -28.89 10.63
CA PRO A 22 -3.35 -28.00 11.66
C PRO A 22 -2.29 -27.36 12.55
N ALA A 23 -1.24 -28.12 12.91
CA ALA A 23 -0.15 -27.61 13.75
C ALA A 23 0.76 -26.67 12.96
N ILE A 24 0.98 -26.96 11.68
CA ILE A 24 1.75 -26.12 10.78
C ILE A 24 1.03 -24.79 10.58
N ILE A 25 -0.23 -24.78 10.14
CA ILE A 25 -0.99 -23.55 9.86
C ILE A 25 -1.05 -22.64 11.09
N ARG A 26 -1.33 -23.17 12.28
CA ARG A 26 -1.40 -22.36 13.52
C ARG A 26 -0.06 -21.78 13.95
N SER A 27 1.05 -22.28 13.42
CA SER A 27 2.40 -21.78 13.70
C SER A 27 2.95 -20.85 12.61
N LEU A 28 2.22 -20.70 11.50
CA LEU A 28 2.62 -19.80 10.42
C LEU A 28 2.36 -18.34 10.78
N ASP A 29 3.19 -17.47 10.23
CA ASP A 29 2.94 -16.03 10.21
C ASP A 29 1.70 -15.70 9.36
N ALA A 30 0.87 -14.75 9.81
CA ALA A 30 -0.35 -14.38 9.11
C ALA A 30 -0.09 -13.86 7.68
N GLY A 31 1.04 -13.17 7.47
CA GLY A 31 1.47 -12.69 6.15
C GLY A 31 1.85 -13.81 5.18
N VAL A 32 2.27 -14.98 5.69
CA VAL A 32 2.47 -16.18 4.86
C VAL A 32 1.12 -16.80 4.49
N LEU A 33 0.20 -16.85 5.45
CA LEU A 33 -1.12 -17.45 5.28
C LEU A 33 -1.97 -16.67 4.27
N ILE A 34 -1.97 -15.34 4.33
CA ILE A 34 -2.71 -14.53 3.35
C ILE A 34 -2.16 -14.66 1.92
N ARG A 35 -0.83 -14.82 1.76
CA ARG A 35 -0.23 -15.07 0.44
C ARG A 35 -0.63 -16.42 -0.12
N LEU A 36 -0.73 -17.42 0.74
CA LEU A 36 -1.25 -18.73 0.38
C LEU A 36 -2.71 -18.63 -0.09
N ILE A 37 -3.57 -17.94 0.67
CA ILE A 37 -4.97 -17.71 0.33
C ILE A 37 -5.09 -16.96 -1.01
N ARG A 38 -4.33 -15.89 -1.21
CA ARG A 38 -4.32 -15.13 -2.49
C ARG A 38 -3.84 -15.97 -3.68
N HIS A 39 -2.92 -16.90 -3.46
CA HIS A 39 -2.40 -17.77 -4.52
C HIS A 39 -3.37 -18.90 -4.87
N ILE A 40 -4.05 -19.46 -3.87
CA ILE A 40 -5.02 -20.55 -4.04
C ILE A 40 -6.37 -20.01 -4.55
N GLY A 41 -6.75 -18.82 -4.11
CA GLY A 41 -8.09 -18.28 -4.24
C GLY A 41 -8.82 -18.41 -2.91
N LEU A 42 -9.60 -17.38 -2.55
CA LEU A 42 -10.32 -17.34 -1.29
C LEU A 42 -11.36 -18.48 -1.20
N GLU A 43 -12.10 -18.70 -2.29
CA GLU A 43 -13.09 -19.79 -2.48
C GLU A 43 -12.49 -21.18 -2.20
N ASP A 44 -11.26 -21.44 -2.68
CA ASP A 44 -10.59 -22.72 -2.52
C ASP A 44 -9.83 -22.83 -1.18
N SER A 45 -9.92 -21.83 -0.28
CA SER A 45 -9.14 -21.74 0.97
C SER A 45 -9.93 -22.08 2.24
N ALA A 46 -11.20 -22.50 2.15
CA ALA A 46 -12.07 -22.76 3.30
C ALA A 46 -11.43 -23.69 4.36
N GLU A 47 -10.82 -24.80 3.92
CA GLU A 47 -10.15 -25.76 4.82
C GLU A 47 -8.93 -25.15 5.53
N ILE A 48 -8.17 -24.29 4.85
CA ILE A 48 -7.00 -23.60 5.42
C ILE A 48 -7.45 -22.56 6.45
N ILE A 49 -8.48 -21.78 6.13
CA ILE A 49 -9.09 -20.78 7.02
C ILE A 49 -9.63 -21.46 8.28
N SER A 50 -10.23 -22.65 8.13
CA SER A 50 -10.79 -23.38 9.27
C SER A 50 -9.76 -23.72 10.36
N LEU A 51 -8.49 -23.86 9.97
CA LEU A 51 -7.38 -24.23 10.82
C LEU A 51 -6.67 -23.03 11.45
N ALA A 52 -6.90 -21.81 10.93
CA ALA A 52 -6.32 -20.58 11.41
C ALA A 52 -6.82 -20.21 12.83
N ASN A 53 -5.94 -19.61 13.62
CA ASN A 53 -6.32 -19.05 14.92
C ASN A 53 -6.94 -17.64 14.77
N ALA A 54 -7.57 -17.13 15.83
CA ALA A 54 -8.25 -15.84 15.82
C ALA A 54 -7.32 -14.67 15.46
N ASP A 55 -6.10 -14.65 16.02
CA ASP A 55 -5.12 -13.60 15.74
C ASP A 55 -4.69 -13.59 14.27
N GLN A 56 -4.46 -14.77 13.69
CA GLN A 56 -4.14 -14.93 12.26
C GLN A 56 -5.30 -14.46 11.39
N LEU A 57 -6.54 -14.82 11.73
CA LEU A 57 -7.72 -14.42 10.98
C LEU A 57 -7.91 -12.90 11.04
N LYS A 58 -7.69 -12.28 12.21
CA LYS A 58 -7.71 -10.81 12.35
C LYS A 58 -6.70 -10.13 11.44
N CYS A 59 -5.44 -10.60 11.43
CA CYS A 59 -4.40 -10.06 10.53
C CYS A 59 -4.75 -10.27 9.05
N ILE A 60 -5.36 -11.40 8.69
CA ILE A 60 -5.78 -11.67 7.30
C ILE A 60 -6.90 -10.72 6.88
N LEU A 61 -7.92 -10.54 7.72
CA LEU A 61 -9.04 -9.64 7.44
C LEU A 61 -8.59 -8.17 7.40
N ASP A 62 -7.65 -7.76 8.26
CA ASP A 62 -7.02 -6.44 8.18
C ASP A 62 -6.36 -6.22 6.80
N GLU A 63 -5.77 -7.24 6.18
CA GLU A 63 -5.15 -7.10 4.86
C GLU A 63 -6.10 -7.31 3.65
N ASP A 64 -7.20 -8.06 3.79
CA ASP A 64 -8.07 -8.46 2.68
C ASP A 64 -9.38 -7.66 2.58
N LEU A 65 -9.89 -7.10 3.69
CA LEU A 65 -11.15 -6.34 3.70
C LEU A 65 -10.98 -4.84 3.40
N TRP A 66 -9.74 -4.37 3.28
CA TRP A 66 -9.44 -2.95 3.14
C TRP A 66 -8.74 -2.70 1.81
N HIS A 67 -9.38 -1.92 0.95
CA HIS A 67 -8.90 -1.64 -0.40
C HIS A 67 -8.74 -0.14 -0.63
N SER A 68 -7.77 0.24 -1.45
CA SER A 68 -7.59 1.62 -1.90
C SER A 68 -7.70 1.68 -3.41
N ASP A 69 -8.48 2.63 -3.92
CA ASP A 69 -8.67 2.84 -5.36
C ASP A 69 -7.36 3.26 -6.05
N ALA A 70 -6.49 3.95 -5.33
CA ALA A 70 -5.20 4.38 -5.80
C ALA A 70 -4.14 4.35 -4.69
N PRO A 71 -2.90 3.95 -4.98
CA PRO A 71 -1.83 3.96 -3.99
C PRO A 71 -1.65 5.34 -3.32
N GLY A 72 -1.56 5.36 -1.98
CA GLY A 72 -1.42 6.60 -1.21
C GLY A 72 -2.74 7.33 -0.92
N GLN A 73 -3.90 6.72 -1.23
CA GLN A 73 -5.18 7.08 -0.64
C GLN A 73 -5.43 6.21 0.60
N ASP A 74 -6.34 6.67 1.45
CA ASP A 74 -6.80 5.88 2.58
C ASP A 74 -7.56 4.65 2.05
N GLU A 75 -7.44 3.54 2.77
CA GLU A 75 -8.14 2.30 2.42
C GLU A 75 -9.56 2.36 2.99
N VAL A 76 -10.53 1.91 2.19
CA VAL A 76 -11.95 1.85 2.50
C VAL A 76 -12.34 0.40 2.76
N PHE A 77 -13.30 0.19 3.66
CA PHE A 77 -13.82 -1.13 3.97
C PHE A 77 -14.66 -1.69 2.82
N ASP A 78 -14.33 -2.91 2.38
CA ASP A 78 -15.01 -3.62 1.30
C ASP A 78 -16.06 -4.59 1.87
N ALA A 79 -17.31 -4.14 1.84
CA ALA A 79 -18.45 -4.89 2.38
C ALA A 79 -18.79 -6.14 1.56
N ASP A 80 -18.65 -6.07 0.23
CA ASP A 80 -18.89 -7.22 -0.65
C ASP A 80 -17.84 -8.31 -0.38
N ARG A 81 -16.58 -7.89 -0.18
CA ARG A 81 -15.52 -8.82 0.21
C ARG A 81 -15.78 -9.45 1.59
N PHE A 82 -16.31 -8.69 2.54
CA PHE A 82 -16.73 -9.23 3.83
C PHE A 82 -17.86 -10.26 3.70
N GLY A 83 -18.87 -10.00 2.86
CA GLY A 83 -19.94 -10.95 2.55
C GLY A 83 -19.42 -12.30 2.01
N LEU A 84 -18.45 -12.25 1.08
CA LEU A 84 -17.78 -13.44 0.56
C LEU A 84 -17.02 -14.22 1.66
N TRP A 85 -16.39 -13.53 2.60
CA TRP A 85 -15.77 -14.19 3.75
C TRP A 85 -16.79 -14.94 4.62
N LEU A 86 -17.99 -14.39 4.81
CA LEU A 86 -19.06 -15.08 5.53
C LEU A 86 -19.53 -16.34 4.81
N GLU A 87 -19.72 -16.26 3.48
CA GLU A 87 -20.08 -17.42 2.65
C GLU A 87 -19.08 -18.57 2.82
N ILE A 88 -17.79 -18.26 2.80
CA ILE A 88 -16.71 -19.25 2.86
C ILE A 88 -16.58 -19.87 4.25
N LEU A 89 -16.80 -19.08 5.31
CA LEU A 89 -16.89 -19.63 6.66
C LEU A 89 -18.07 -20.60 6.81
N LEU A 90 -19.18 -20.32 6.12
CA LEU A 90 -20.39 -21.15 6.15
C LEU A 90 -20.28 -22.44 5.33
N GLU A 91 -19.39 -22.51 4.33
CA GLU A 91 -19.16 -23.74 3.56
C GLU A 91 -18.81 -24.95 4.45
N THR A 92 -18.14 -24.71 5.58
CA THR A 92 -17.86 -25.76 6.57
C THR A 92 -19.12 -26.13 7.36
N ASN A 93 -19.77 -25.14 7.97
CA ASN A 93 -21.13 -25.16 8.54
C ASN A 93 -21.42 -23.85 9.31
N ALA A 94 -22.70 -23.57 9.56
CA ALA A 94 -23.16 -22.41 10.32
C ALA A 94 -22.56 -22.31 11.72
N ALA A 95 -22.65 -23.38 12.54
CA ALA A 95 -22.11 -23.39 13.91
C ALA A 95 -20.62 -23.07 13.99
N PHE A 96 -19.84 -23.48 12.98
CA PHE A 96 -18.43 -23.15 12.87
C PHE A 96 -18.23 -21.67 12.56
N ALA A 97 -18.94 -21.14 11.56
CA ALA A 97 -18.88 -19.73 11.19
C ALA A 97 -19.25 -18.83 12.36
N ALA A 98 -20.35 -19.12 13.07
CA ALA A 98 -20.80 -18.37 14.24
C ALA A 98 -19.73 -18.32 15.35
N ARG A 99 -19.13 -19.47 15.69
CA ARG A 99 -18.01 -19.51 16.66
C ARG A 99 -16.81 -18.68 16.20
N LYS A 100 -16.47 -18.73 14.92
CA LYS A 100 -15.35 -17.96 14.37
C LYS A 100 -15.62 -16.47 14.35
N VAL A 101 -16.85 -16.08 14.03
CA VAL A 101 -17.28 -14.69 14.04
C VAL A 101 -17.22 -14.13 15.46
N ILE A 102 -17.63 -14.87 16.49
CA ILE A 102 -17.52 -14.42 17.90
C ILE A 102 -16.05 -14.18 18.33
N GLU A 103 -15.07 -14.87 17.73
CA GLU A 103 -13.65 -14.64 17.98
C GLU A 103 -13.13 -13.32 17.36
N LEU A 104 -13.88 -12.70 16.44
CA LEU A 104 -13.51 -11.46 15.76
C LEU A 104 -13.82 -10.22 16.60
N ASP A 105 -13.25 -9.10 16.17
CA ASP A 105 -13.51 -7.81 16.78
C ASP A 105 -14.97 -7.38 16.55
N GLU A 106 -15.69 -7.10 17.63
CA GLU A 106 -17.11 -6.73 17.57
C GLU A 106 -17.35 -5.46 16.74
N GLY A 107 -16.40 -4.51 16.73
CA GLY A 107 -16.47 -3.33 15.88
C GLY A 107 -16.40 -3.70 14.40
N LEU A 108 -15.47 -4.57 14.01
CA LEU A 108 -15.36 -5.07 12.63
C LEU A 108 -16.65 -5.75 12.16
N LEU A 109 -17.24 -6.59 13.02
CA LEU A 109 -18.52 -7.25 12.72
C LEU A 109 -19.65 -6.24 12.58
N THR A 110 -19.71 -5.26 13.48
CA THR A 110 -20.72 -4.19 13.42
C THR A 110 -20.61 -3.43 12.11
N LEU A 111 -19.40 -3.03 11.69
CA LEU A 111 -19.18 -2.31 10.43
C LEU A 111 -19.59 -3.18 9.23
N GLY A 112 -19.11 -4.42 9.17
CA GLY A 112 -19.41 -5.34 8.07
C GLY A 112 -20.91 -5.61 7.94
N LEU A 113 -21.59 -5.87 9.06
CA LEU A 113 -23.04 -6.07 9.08
C LEU A 113 -23.78 -4.79 8.71
N CYS A 114 -23.45 -3.62 9.27
CA CYS A 114 -24.12 -2.36 8.93
C CYS A 114 -24.02 -2.02 7.44
N LYS A 115 -22.94 -2.40 6.75
CA LYS A 115 -22.80 -2.19 5.30
C LYS A 115 -23.67 -3.16 4.47
N LEU A 116 -23.99 -4.35 5.00
CA LEU A 116 -24.78 -5.39 4.33
C LEU A 116 -26.28 -5.37 4.68
N ILE A 117 -26.63 -4.94 5.90
CA ILE A 117 -27.99 -4.98 6.44
C ILE A 117 -28.41 -3.64 7.05
N LEU A 118 -29.72 -3.42 7.11
CA LEU A 118 -30.38 -2.35 7.84
C LEU A 118 -31.15 -2.98 9.01
N VAL A 119 -30.99 -2.44 10.21
CA VAL A 119 -31.69 -2.96 11.41
C VAL A 119 -32.67 -1.93 11.91
N VAL A 120 -33.94 -2.35 12.06
CA VAL A 120 -35.04 -1.49 12.50
C VAL A 120 -35.65 -2.10 13.76
N ASN A 121 -35.91 -1.27 14.78
CA ASN A 121 -36.64 -1.72 15.96
C ASN A 121 -38.14 -1.82 15.64
N LEU A 122 -38.77 -2.96 15.97
CA LEU A 122 -40.16 -3.25 15.65
C LEU A 122 -41.15 -2.35 16.39
N ASP A 123 -40.88 -1.98 17.65
CA ASP A 123 -41.73 -1.07 18.41
C ASP A 123 -41.69 0.33 17.81
N GLU A 124 -40.50 0.79 17.41
CA GLU A 124 -40.31 2.08 16.74
C GLU A 124 -40.97 2.12 15.36
N LEU A 125 -40.84 1.05 14.58
CA LEU A 125 -41.55 0.88 13.30
C LEU A 125 -43.07 0.93 13.51
N ALA A 126 -43.58 0.23 14.51
CA ALA A 126 -45.01 0.21 14.83
C ALA A 126 -45.55 1.59 15.24
N LEU A 127 -44.77 2.36 16.00
CA LEU A 127 -45.08 3.75 16.34
C LEU A 127 -45.12 4.65 15.10
N ASN A 128 -44.16 4.47 14.16
CA ASN A 128 -44.11 5.22 12.91
C ASN A 128 -45.29 4.89 11.99
N LEU A 129 -45.64 3.61 11.81
CA LEU A 129 -46.78 3.17 10.99
C LEU A 129 -48.14 3.61 11.55
N SER A 130 -48.21 3.81 12.87
CA SER A 130 -49.40 4.30 13.59
C SER A 130 -49.56 5.82 13.55
N ASN A 131 -48.58 6.55 13.01
CA ASN A 131 -48.60 8.02 12.99
C ASN A 131 -49.63 8.54 11.95
N PRO A 132 -50.64 9.34 12.37
CA PRO A 132 -51.70 9.81 11.46
C PRO A 132 -51.23 10.86 10.45
N GLN A 133 -50.05 11.48 10.62
CA GLN A 133 -49.40 12.30 9.59
C GLN A 133 -48.48 11.44 8.72
N ARG A 134 -49.06 10.56 7.89
CA ARG A 134 -48.27 9.79 6.93
C ARG A 134 -47.57 10.72 5.93
N SER A 135 -46.25 10.59 5.85
CA SER A 135 -45.42 11.33 4.89
C SER A 135 -45.10 10.46 3.67
N ILE A 136 -44.59 11.08 2.60
CA ILE A 136 -44.10 10.35 1.40
C ILE A 136 -43.01 9.33 1.77
N ARG A 137 -42.31 9.50 2.90
CA ARG A 137 -41.34 8.54 3.42
C ARG A 137 -41.99 7.24 3.92
N ASP A 138 -43.21 7.29 4.43
CA ASP A 138 -43.89 6.11 4.98
C ASP A 138 -44.35 5.19 3.85
N ASP A 139 -44.79 5.75 2.72
CA ASP A 139 -45.11 4.98 1.50
C ASP A 139 -43.85 4.36 0.85
N MET A 140 -42.67 4.97 1.03
CA MET A 140 -41.40 4.43 0.55
C MET A 140 -40.88 3.30 1.45
N LEU A 141 -41.04 3.42 2.77
CA LEU A 141 -40.76 2.37 3.75
C LEU A 141 -41.66 1.14 3.51
N ASP A 142 -42.97 1.33 3.32
CA ASP A 142 -43.91 0.24 3.00
C ASP A 142 -43.47 -0.51 1.73
N LYS A 143 -43.03 0.22 0.69
CA LYS A 143 -42.55 -0.37 -0.56
C LYS A 143 -41.22 -1.11 -0.43
N ILE A 144 -40.30 -0.59 0.39
CA ILE A 144 -39.02 -1.25 0.69
C ILE A 144 -39.30 -2.55 1.46
N LEU A 145 -40.13 -2.50 2.51
CA LEU A 145 -40.54 -3.67 3.29
C LEU A 145 -41.21 -4.76 2.44
N GLU A 146 -42.01 -4.38 1.44
CA GLU A 146 -42.66 -5.35 0.54
C GLU A 146 -41.70 -6.00 -0.47
N SER A 147 -40.55 -5.38 -0.75
CA SER A 147 -39.62 -5.80 -1.82
C SER A 147 -38.27 -6.33 -1.33
N THR A 148 -37.92 -6.10 -0.07
CA THR A 148 -36.61 -6.40 0.50
C THR A 148 -36.63 -7.70 1.31
N LEU A 149 -35.56 -8.49 1.22
CA LEU A 149 -35.37 -9.69 2.05
C LEU A 149 -35.25 -9.28 3.52
N SER A 150 -36.07 -9.91 4.38
CA SER A 150 -36.19 -9.52 5.78
C SER A 150 -36.20 -10.72 6.73
N GLN A 151 -35.65 -10.56 7.93
CA GLN A 151 -35.69 -11.55 9.00
C GLN A 151 -35.98 -10.87 10.34
N GLU A 152 -36.91 -11.43 11.12
CA GLU A 152 -37.25 -10.95 12.46
C GLU A 152 -36.39 -11.66 13.52
N PHE A 153 -35.91 -10.88 14.49
CA PHE A 153 -35.16 -11.31 15.67
C PHE A 153 -35.64 -10.52 16.90
N ASP A 154 -36.46 -11.14 17.74
CA ASP A 154 -37.09 -10.52 18.93
C ASP A 154 -37.68 -9.12 18.62
N ASP A 155 -37.02 -8.06 19.08
CA ASP A 155 -37.47 -6.66 18.95
C ASP A 155 -36.95 -5.98 17.66
N TYR A 156 -36.21 -6.70 16.82
CA TYR A 156 -35.54 -6.17 15.64
C TYR A 156 -36.03 -6.84 14.35
N LEU A 157 -36.21 -6.01 13.32
CA LEU A 157 -36.37 -6.42 11.93
C LEU A 157 -35.08 -6.12 11.17
N VAL A 158 -34.45 -7.16 10.64
CA VAL A 158 -33.25 -7.06 9.82
C VAL A 158 -33.64 -7.09 8.35
N LEU A 159 -33.20 -6.11 7.58
CA LEU A 159 -33.47 -5.94 6.16
C LEU A 159 -32.17 -5.99 5.37
N ALA A 160 -32.15 -6.66 4.23
CA ALA A 160 -31.00 -6.69 3.34
C ALA A 160 -30.81 -5.32 2.64
N LYS A 161 -29.59 -4.77 2.62
CA LYS A 161 -29.27 -3.61 1.76
C LYS A 161 -29.07 -4.03 0.29
N SER A 162 -28.63 -5.27 0.09
CA SER A 162 -28.46 -5.92 -1.21
C SER A 162 -28.89 -7.39 -1.13
N ASP A 163 -29.32 -7.96 -2.24
CA ASP A 163 -29.69 -9.39 -2.30
C ASP A 163 -28.45 -10.31 -2.27
N TRP A 164 -27.27 -9.75 -2.57
CA TRP A 164 -26.01 -10.47 -2.55
C TRP A 164 -25.59 -10.77 -1.10
N HIS A 165 -25.11 -11.99 -0.85
CA HIS A 165 -24.68 -12.50 0.46
C HIS A 165 -25.79 -12.62 1.52
N TRP A 166 -27.06 -12.30 1.21
CA TRP A 166 -28.16 -12.36 2.19
C TRP A 166 -28.30 -13.73 2.84
N ASP A 167 -28.29 -14.81 2.05
CA ASP A 167 -28.42 -16.18 2.58
C ASP A 167 -27.32 -16.49 3.60
N ALA A 168 -26.11 -16.00 3.38
CA ALA A 168 -24.99 -16.15 4.29
C ALA A 168 -25.18 -15.33 5.57
N VAL A 169 -25.57 -14.06 5.44
CA VAL A 169 -25.84 -13.20 6.60
C VAL A 169 -26.98 -13.77 7.43
N GLN A 170 -28.10 -14.16 6.82
CA GLN A 170 -29.24 -14.76 7.51
C GLN A 170 -28.85 -16.04 8.25
N ALA A 171 -28.16 -16.97 7.57
CA ALA A 171 -27.73 -18.23 8.19
C ALA A 171 -26.79 -17.99 9.38
N LEU A 172 -25.89 -17.01 9.27
CA LEU A 172 -24.99 -16.62 10.35
C LEU A 172 -25.76 -16.04 11.54
N LEU A 173 -26.69 -15.10 11.32
CA LEU A 173 -27.43 -14.46 12.40
C LEU A 173 -28.32 -15.46 13.15
N VAL A 174 -28.98 -16.38 12.43
CA VAL A 174 -29.79 -17.44 13.05
C VAL A 174 -28.92 -18.34 13.93
N GLU A 175 -27.76 -18.77 13.46
CA GLU A 175 -26.87 -19.60 14.28
C GLU A 175 -26.24 -18.83 15.44
N LEU A 176 -25.92 -17.54 15.26
CA LEU A 176 -25.44 -16.68 16.35
C LEU A 176 -26.50 -16.53 17.44
N ASP A 177 -27.77 -16.44 17.08
CA ASP A 177 -28.88 -16.40 18.04
C ASP A 177 -28.92 -17.68 18.91
N GLU A 178 -28.79 -18.84 18.26
CA GLU A 178 -28.79 -20.13 18.94
C GLU A 178 -27.55 -20.33 19.83
N LEU A 179 -26.39 -19.83 19.39
CA LEU A 179 -25.11 -20.03 20.09
C LEU A 179 -24.88 -19.03 21.22
N ASP A 180 -25.10 -17.74 20.95
CA ASP A 180 -24.93 -16.64 21.90
C ASP A 180 -25.84 -15.45 21.54
N HIS A 181 -27.10 -15.59 21.93
CA HIS A 181 -28.11 -14.54 21.83
C HIS A 181 -27.64 -13.18 22.36
N THR A 182 -26.85 -13.14 23.46
CA THR A 182 -26.42 -11.86 24.05
C THR A 182 -25.49 -11.08 23.12
N THR A 183 -24.61 -11.80 22.41
CA THR A 183 -23.71 -11.20 21.42
C THR A 183 -24.51 -10.72 20.20
N LEU A 184 -25.49 -11.50 19.72
CA LEU A 184 -26.36 -11.08 18.63
C LEU A 184 -27.15 -9.81 19.00
N SER A 185 -27.82 -9.76 20.15
CA SER A 185 -28.61 -8.59 20.56
C SER A 185 -27.76 -7.33 20.62
N ARG A 186 -26.52 -7.43 21.11
CA ARG A 186 -25.58 -6.30 21.14
C ARG A 186 -25.18 -5.84 19.74
N LEU A 187 -24.92 -6.76 18.82
CA LEU A 187 -24.58 -6.43 17.44
C LEU A 187 -25.77 -5.74 16.75
N LEU A 188 -26.98 -6.27 16.91
CA LEU A 188 -28.20 -5.68 16.34
C LEU A 188 -28.52 -4.31 16.92
N ASP A 189 -28.36 -4.10 18.23
CA ASP A 189 -28.52 -2.78 18.88
C ASP A 189 -27.54 -1.73 18.30
N ARG A 190 -26.26 -2.11 18.13
CA ARG A 190 -25.27 -1.23 17.50
C ARG A 190 -25.60 -0.93 16.04
N CYS A 191 -26.04 -1.95 15.29
CA CYS A 191 -26.44 -1.78 13.90
C CYS A 191 -27.71 -0.93 13.75
N HIS A 192 -28.66 -1.06 14.68
CA HIS A 192 -29.88 -0.23 14.73
C HIS A 192 -29.51 1.23 14.94
N ARG A 193 -28.63 1.56 15.90
CA ARG A 193 -28.19 2.94 16.13
C ARG A 193 -27.57 3.59 14.89
N ILE A 194 -26.73 2.85 14.16
CA ILE A 194 -26.11 3.33 12.91
C ILE A 194 -27.16 3.47 11.80
N SER A 195 -28.06 2.48 11.68
CA SER A 195 -29.16 2.50 10.71
C SER A 195 -30.15 3.64 10.96
N PHE A 196 -30.40 3.97 12.23
CA PHE A 196 -31.32 5.01 12.64
C PHE A 196 -30.81 6.41 12.26
N GLU A 197 -29.52 6.69 12.51
CA GLU A 197 -28.91 7.95 12.07
C GLU A 197 -28.91 8.10 10.54
N TYR A 198 -28.68 7.01 9.79
CA TYR A 198 -28.82 7.01 8.33
C TYR A 198 -30.24 7.40 7.87
N ILE A 199 -31.27 7.01 8.63
CA ILE A 199 -32.67 7.31 8.34
C ILE A 199 -33.02 8.78 8.72
N GLU A 200 -32.42 9.32 9.78
CA GLU A 200 -32.64 10.70 10.23
C GLU A 200 -31.85 11.77 9.43
N ASP A 201 -30.57 11.51 9.09
CA ASP A 201 -29.64 12.52 8.55
C ASP A 201 -29.75 12.80 7.04
N ASN A 202 -30.52 11.99 6.30
CA ASN A 202 -30.89 12.29 4.91
C ASN A 202 -31.84 13.52 4.76
N GLY A 203 -31.97 14.34 5.82
CA GLY A 203 -32.82 15.52 5.93
C GLY A 203 -32.15 16.85 6.33
N GLY A 204 -30.84 16.92 6.65
CA GLY A 204 -30.13 18.20 6.66
C GLY A 204 -29.01 18.46 7.68
N LEU A 205 -27.89 18.93 7.11
CA LEU A 205 -26.96 19.97 7.59
C LEU A 205 -26.16 19.68 8.88
N PHE A 206 -25.03 18.96 8.78
CA PHE A 206 -23.66 19.43 9.04
C PHE A 206 -22.65 18.43 8.45
N ASP A 207 -21.45 18.89 8.13
CA ASP A 207 -20.28 18.16 7.59
C ASP A 207 -19.65 17.24 8.67
N VAL A 208 -20.50 16.49 9.39
CA VAL A 208 -20.11 15.56 10.46
C VAL A 208 -20.22 14.15 9.90
N LEU A 209 -19.18 13.36 10.08
CA LEU A 209 -19.17 11.95 9.70
C LEU A 209 -20.36 11.24 10.35
N THR A 210 -21.10 10.46 9.57
CA THR A 210 -22.15 9.57 10.10
C THR A 210 -21.54 8.59 11.12
N SER A 211 -22.32 8.03 12.06
CA SER A 211 -21.78 7.00 12.97
C SER A 211 -21.14 5.82 12.24
N GLU A 212 -21.58 5.53 11.01
CA GLU A 212 -20.95 4.54 10.13
C GLU A 212 -19.53 4.96 9.73
N GLU A 213 -19.35 6.19 9.24
CA GLU A 213 -18.05 6.74 8.85
C GLU A 213 -17.11 6.93 10.06
N MET A 214 -17.65 7.28 11.23
CA MET A 214 -16.89 7.33 12.47
C MET A 214 -16.38 5.94 12.87
N LEU A 215 -17.25 4.91 12.85
CA LEU A 215 -16.86 3.54 13.16
C LEU A 215 -15.80 3.02 12.16
N GLU A 216 -15.97 3.30 10.88
CA GLU A 216 -15.00 2.94 9.85
C GLU A 216 -13.65 3.62 10.07
N SER A 217 -13.64 4.93 10.37
CA SER A 217 -12.42 5.68 10.68
C SER A 217 -11.71 5.15 11.93
N ASP A 218 -12.44 4.83 12.99
CA ASP A 218 -11.87 4.30 14.23
C ASP A 218 -11.23 2.93 13.99
N LEU A 219 -11.91 2.05 13.25
CA LEU A 219 -11.38 0.72 12.90
C LEU A 219 -10.18 0.81 11.96
N ALA A 220 -10.20 1.74 11.00
CA ALA A 220 -9.07 2.01 10.11
C ALA A 220 -7.85 2.49 10.92
N ALA A 221 -8.05 3.35 11.92
CA ALA A 221 -6.99 3.86 12.78
C ALA A 221 -6.41 2.77 13.72
N ASP A 222 -7.25 1.94 14.31
CA ASP A 222 -6.83 0.80 15.15
C ASP A 222 -6.04 -0.22 14.33
N ARG A 223 -6.49 -0.50 13.11
CA ARG A 223 -5.79 -1.34 12.15
C ARG A 223 -4.44 -0.74 11.78
N GLU A 224 -4.38 0.55 11.43
CA GLU A 224 -3.11 1.21 11.10
C GLU A 224 -2.15 1.16 12.29
N THR A 225 -2.64 1.35 13.51
CA THR A 225 -1.81 1.20 14.73
C THR A 225 -1.21 -0.21 14.85
N ARG A 226 -1.98 -1.26 14.52
CA ARG A 226 -1.46 -2.64 14.47
C ARG A 226 -0.41 -2.81 13.37
N ARG A 227 -0.65 -2.27 12.17
CA ARG A 227 0.29 -2.33 11.05
C ARG A 227 1.57 -1.53 11.32
N GLU A 228 1.48 -0.38 11.98
CA GLU A 228 2.62 0.40 12.43
C GLU A 228 3.48 -0.40 13.43
N ALA A 229 2.86 -1.15 14.36
CA ALA A 229 3.56 -2.09 15.23
C ALA A 229 4.23 -3.24 14.44
N GLU A 230 3.69 -3.57 13.27
CA GLU A 230 4.29 -4.51 12.34
C GLU A 230 5.47 -3.94 11.54
N GLY A 231 5.62 -2.60 11.50
CA GLY A 231 6.65 -1.87 10.78
C GLY A 231 6.19 -1.28 9.45
N PHE A 232 4.88 -1.33 9.18
CA PHE A 232 4.27 -0.59 8.07
C PHE A 232 4.23 0.90 8.38
N VAL A 233 4.00 1.70 7.34
CA VAL A 233 3.84 3.15 7.44
C VAL A 233 2.50 3.50 6.85
N ALA A 234 1.70 4.29 7.58
CA ALA A 234 0.40 4.74 7.13
C ALA A 234 0.49 5.47 5.77
N PRO A 235 -0.44 5.24 4.83
CA PRO A 235 -0.46 5.91 3.53
C PRO A 235 -0.42 7.44 3.64
N SER A 236 -1.19 8.01 4.56
CA SER A 236 -1.23 9.44 4.85
C SER A 236 0.12 9.99 5.32
N ASN A 237 0.79 9.28 6.23
CA ASN A 237 2.13 9.63 6.74
C ASN A 237 3.20 9.53 5.64
N ALA A 238 3.16 8.46 4.84
CA ALA A 238 4.06 8.26 3.72
C ALA A 238 3.90 9.37 2.66
N ARG A 239 2.67 9.69 2.28
CA ARG A 239 2.33 10.76 1.35
C ARG A 239 2.74 12.13 1.89
N TYR A 240 2.53 12.39 3.18
CA TYR A 240 3.00 13.62 3.83
C TYR A 240 4.53 13.75 3.73
N PHE A 241 5.28 12.71 4.15
CA PHE A 241 6.74 12.72 4.12
C PHE A 241 7.26 13.09 2.73
N LEU A 242 6.72 12.44 1.71
CA LEU A 242 7.24 12.59 0.37
C LEU A 242 6.81 13.90 -0.31
N ASN A 243 5.58 14.37 -0.09
CA ASN A 243 5.12 15.67 -0.58
C ASN A 243 5.84 16.83 0.12
N TRP A 244 6.06 16.71 1.43
CA TRP A 244 6.83 17.70 2.19
C TRP A 244 8.22 17.87 1.60
N VAL A 245 8.92 16.77 1.28
CA VAL A 245 10.23 16.82 0.63
C VAL A 245 10.18 17.54 -0.72
N ARG A 246 9.19 17.25 -1.57
CA ARG A 246 9.06 17.87 -2.90
C ARG A 246 8.83 19.39 -2.82
N LEU A 247 8.01 19.84 -1.88
CA LEU A 247 7.65 21.25 -1.71
C LEU A 247 8.71 22.06 -0.94
N THR A 248 9.55 21.39 -0.15
CA THR A 248 10.60 22.05 0.63
C THR A 248 11.82 22.37 -0.25
N ASP A 249 12.31 23.60 -0.17
CA ASP A 249 13.56 24.03 -0.83
C ASP A 249 14.75 23.13 -0.43
N LEU A 250 15.51 22.67 -1.43
CA LEU A 250 16.69 21.82 -1.27
C LEU A 250 17.71 22.42 -0.29
N GLY A 251 17.93 23.74 -0.32
CA GLY A 251 18.83 24.42 0.60
C GLY A 251 18.39 24.32 2.06
N LYS A 252 17.08 24.31 2.31
CA LYS A 252 16.52 24.12 3.66
C LYS A 252 16.69 22.67 4.11
N ILE A 253 16.49 21.70 3.21
CA ILE A 253 16.73 20.29 3.50
C ILE A 253 18.20 20.11 3.86
N VAL A 254 19.14 20.49 3.01
CA VAL A 254 20.59 20.27 3.25
C VAL A 254 21.07 20.92 4.55
N ARG A 255 20.58 22.10 4.92
CA ARG A 255 21.00 22.82 6.15
C ARG A 255 20.35 22.28 7.44
N ALA A 256 19.23 21.56 7.34
CA ALA A 256 18.52 21.08 8.51
C ALA A 256 19.30 19.96 9.21
N LYS A 257 19.76 20.25 10.44
CA LYS A 257 20.52 19.32 11.30
C LYS A 257 19.70 18.17 11.87
N THR A 258 18.38 18.33 11.93
CA THR A 258 17.47 17.33 12.47
C THR A 258 16.37 17.04 11.46
N LEU A 259 15.87 15.80 11.49
CA LEU A 259 14.69 15.43 10.73
C LEU A 259 13.48 16.19 11.26
N GLU A 260 12.57 16.52 10.34
CA GLU A 260 11.26 17.09 10.63
C GLU A 260 10.48 16.18 11.60
N PRO A 261 9.62 16.72 12.48
CA PRO A 261 9.03 15.95 13.59
C PRO A 261 8.24 14.72 13.17
N VAL A 262 7.42 14.79 12.11
CA VAL A 262 6.63 13.66 11.61
C VAL A 262 7.54 12.59 11.04
N THR A 263 8.52 12.99 10.24
CA THR A 263 9.57 12.09 9.74
C THR A 263 10.26 11.37 10.90
N ARG A 264 10.64 12.11 11.94
CA ARG A 264 11.31 11.53 13.12
C ARG A 264 10.43 10.53 13.86
N ALA A 265 9.11 10.74 13.89
CA ALA A 265 8.17 9.81 14.49
C ALA A 265 8.12 8.48 13.71
N ILE A 266 8.01 8.54 12.38
CA ILE A 266 7.98 7.37 11.48
C ILE A 266 9.25 6.50 11.64
N PHE A 267 10.43 7.13 11.68
CA PHE A 267 11.69 6.39 11.84
C PHE A 267 11.91 5.88 13.28
N ARG A 268 11.28 6.50 14.30
CA ARG A 268 11.36 6.04 15.69
C ARG A 268 10.55 4.75 15.89
N SER A 269 9.30 4.73 15.43
CA SER A 269 8.44 3.54 15.55
C SER A 269 9.08 2.32 14.87
N THR A 270 9.68 2.53 13.69
CA THR A 270 10.37 1.45 12.96
C THR A 270 11.66 0.98 13.65
N GLY A 271 12.40 1.89 14.31
CA GLY A 271 13.69 1.61 14.96
C GLY A 271 13.61 0.85 16.29
N GLU A 272 12.49 0.95 17.01
CA GLU A 272 12.29 0.25 18.30
C GLU A 272 12.12 -1.26 18.12
N LYS A 273 11.59 -1.70 16.97
CA LYS A 273 11.40 -3.13 16.64
C LYS A 273 12.69 -3.84 16.25
N GLY A 274 13.64 -3.16 15.59
CA GLY A 274 14.97 -3.70 15.28
C GLY A 274 15.76 -4.10 16.53
N ARG A 275 15.42 -3.52 17.70
CA ARG A 275 15.98 -3.88 19.00
C ARG A 275 15.28 -5.08 19.64
N HIS A 276 13.96 -5.21 19.50
CA HIS A 276 13.21 -6.34 20.07
C HIS A 276 13.38 -7.66 19.29
N ASN A 277 13.61 -7.63 17.98
CA ASN A 277 13.97 -8.85 17.23
C ASN A 277 15.42 -9.34 17.50
N GLY A 278 16.29 -8.48 18.04
CA GLY A 278 17.68 -8.82 18.38
C GLY A 278 17.90 -9.24 19.84
N GLN A 279 16.92 -9.00 20.71
CA GLN A 279 16.92 -9.46 22.09
C GLN A 279 15.71 -10.36 22.29
N VAL A 280 15.91 -11.66 22.06
CA VAL A 280 15.11 -12.66 22.75
C VAL A 280 15.36 -12.43 24.24
N SER A 281 14.39 -11.82 24.93
CA SER A 281 14.39 -11.74 26.39
C SER A 281 14.51 -13.15 26.95
N GLU A 282 15.59 -13.44 27.67
CA GLU A 282 15.81 -14.71 28.37
C GLU A 282 14.81 -14.95 29.52
N ASP A 283 14.01 -13.95 29.88
CA ASP A 283 13.23 -13.93 31.12
C ASP A 283 11.73 -14.25 30.99
N ASP A 284 11.24 -14.66 29.81
CA ASP A 284 9.86 -15.13 29.66
C ASP A 284 9.80 -16.50 28.95
N ARG A 285 10.20 -17.55 29.69
CA ARG A 285 10.01 -18.95 29.28
C ARG A 285 8.73 -19.50 29.91
N PRO A 286 7.58 -19.51 29.20
CA PRO A 286 6.56 -20.50 29.49
C PRO A 286 7.08 -21.88 29.08
N THR A 287 6.90 -22.85 29.96
CA THR A 287 7.27 -24.26 29.80
C THR A 287 6.56 -24.91 28.60
N GLY A 288 7.16 -24.80 27.40
CA GLY A 288 6.60 -25.36 26.16
C GLY A 288 7.58 -25.58 25.01
N ASN A 289 8.90 -25.59 25.25
CA ASN A 289 9.93 -25.60 24.18
C ASN A 289 9.90 -26.83 23.26
N ALA A 290 9.53 -28.02 23.76
CA ALA A 290 9.57 -29.24 22.94
C ALA A 290 8.53 -29.28 21.80
N SER A 291 7.41 -28.57 21.95
CA SER A 291 6.35 -28.50 20.92
C SER A 291 6.62 -27.42 19.88
N ARG A 292 7.24 -26.29 20.28
CA ARG A 292 7.67 -25.23 19.36
C ARG A 292 8.89 -25.61 18.52
N GLU A 293 9.86 -26.31 19.09
CA GLU A 293 11.03 -26.82 18.35
C GLU A 293 10.63 -27.88 17.31
N ARG A 294 9.72 -28.80 17.66
CA ARG A 294 9.17 -29.78 16.70
C ARG A 294 8.30 -29.17 15.60
N ALA A 295 7.55 -28.11 15.91
CA ALA A 295 6.80 -27.35 14.91
C ALA A 295 7.76 -26.60 13.96
N ALA A 296 8.78 -25.92 14.50
CA ALA A 296 9.78 -25.19 13.71
C ALA A 296 10.58 -26.10 12.75
N GLU A 297 10.90 -27.33 13.17
CA GLU A 297 11.62 -28.32 12.35
C GLU A 297 10.80 -28.76 11.10
N LYS A 298 9.46 -28.67 11.17
CA LYS A 298 8.54 -29.10 10.09
C LYS A 298 7.90 -27.94 9.31
N VAL A 299 7.85 -26.74 9.89
CA VAL A 299 7.49 -25.50 9.19
C VAL A 299 8.50 -25.18 8.09
N MET A 300 9.79 -25.50 8.27
CA MET A 300 10.82 -25.24 7.26
C MET A 300 10.61 -26.01 5.93
N PRO A 301 10.35 -27.34 5.92
CA PRO A 301 9.93 -28.07 4.72
C PRO A 301 8.65 -27.51 4.07
N PHE A 302 7.69 -27.07 4.88
CA PHE A 302 6.46 -26.46 4.36
C PHE A 302 6.74 -25.12 3.67
N LEU A 303 7.53 -24.24 4.29
CA LEU A 303 7.97 -22.97 3.68
C LEU A 303 8.81 -23.20 2.42
N GLN A 304 9.60 -24.27 2.34
CA GLN A 304 10.32 -24.64 1.12
C GLN A 304 9.36 -25.09 0.01
N THR A 305 8.32 -25.84 0.34
CA THR A 305 7.26 -26.24 -0.61
C THR A 305 6.52 -25.01 -1.14
N LEU A 306 6.16 -24.07 -0.26
CA LEU A 306 5.54 -22.79 -0.65
C LEU A 306 6.46 -21.91 -1.51
N ARG A 307 7.77 -21.91 -1.25
CA ARG A 307 8.76 -21.22 -2.10
C ARG A 307 8.90 -21.88 -3.47
N ALA A 308 8.92 -23.22 -3.54
CA ALA A 308 8.99 -23.96 -4.79
C ALA A 308 7.75 -23.72 -5.67
N ALA A 309 6.59 -23.50 -5.04
CA ALA A 309 5.34 -23.12 -5.70
C ALA A 309 5.20 -21.61 -5.98
N ALA A 310 6.23 -20.81 -5.69
CA ALA A 310 6.23 -19.35 -5.86
C ALA A 310 5.13 -18.60 -5.07
N VAL A 311 4.53 -19.22 -4.05
CA VAL A 311 3.56 -18.59 -3.13
C VAL A 311 4.27 -17.56 -2.24
N LEU A 312 5.47 -17.92 -1.78
CA LEU A 312 6.33 -17.01 -1.04
C LEU A 312 7.33 -16.39 -2.02
N PRO A 313 7.49 -15.05 -2.04
CA PRO A 313 8.61 -14.45 -2.74
C PRO A 313 9.90 -15.05 -2.19
N GLY A 314 10.87 -15.31 -3.08
CA GLY A 314 12.22 -15.70 -2.69
C GLY A 314 12.77 -14.75 -1.62
N PRO A 315 13.66 -15.23 -0.74
CA PRO A 315 13.91 -14.65 0.57
C PRO A 315 14.28 -13.16 0.52
N TYR A 316 13.28 -12.30 0.73
CA TYR A 316 13.38 -10.84 0.66
C TYR A 316 14.29 -10.27 1.76
N GLN A 317 14.26 -10.89 2.96
CA GLN A 317 15.18 -10.57 4.05
C GLN A 317 16.63 -10.97 3.75
N GLN A 318 16.86 -11.96 2.88
CA GLN A 318 18.19 -12.26 2.36
C GLN A 318 18.62 -11.33 1.22
N ARG A 319 17.76 -10.58 0.51
CA ARG A 319 18.29 -9.63 -0.52
C ARG A 319 18.74 -8.28 0.06
N LEU A 320 18.13 -7.84 1.16
CA LEU A 320 18.66 -6.73 1.97
C LEU A 320 19.78 -7.21 2.90
N GLY A 321 19.67 -8.43 3.42
CA GLY A 321 20.67 -9.09 4.26
C GLY A 321 21.87 -9.64 3.49
N GLU A 322 21.74 -9.98 2.22
CA GLU A 322 22.80 -10.36 1.28
C GLU A 322 22.78 -9.26 0.23
N LEU A 323 23.50 -8.18 0.52
CA LEU A 323 23.95 -7.23 -0.50
C LEU A 323 24.83 -7.92 -1.57
N GLU A 324 24.87 -9.24 -1.65
CA GLU A 324 25.68 -10.03 -2.57
C GLU A 324 24.78 -10.48 -3.73
N GLY A 325 24.94 -9.84 -4.90
CA GLY A 325 24.60 -10.46 -6.19
C GLY A 325 23.34 -10.02 -6.95
N SER A 326 22.66 -8.90 -6.64
CA SER A 326 21.51 -8.46 -7.47
C SER A 326 21.23 -6.96 -7.55
N VAL A 327 21.64 -6.14 -6.59
CA VAL A 327 21.56 -4.67 -6.69
C VAL A 327 22.88 -4.20 -7.25
N ASP A 328 22.86 -3.53 -8.40
CA ASP A 328 24.03 -3.06 -9.17
C ASP A 328 25.31 -2.95 -8.33
N ASP A 329 26.29 -3.81 -8.63
CA ASP A 329 27.61 -3.85 -7.97
C ASP A 329 28.41 -2.53 -8.09
N HIS A 330 27.82 -1.54 -8.74
CA HIS A 330 28.44 -0.30 -9.18
C HIS A 330 27.98 0.94 -8.39
N LEU A 331 26.91 0.87 -7.60
CA LEU A 331 26.51 2.03 -6.78
C LEU A 331 27.47 2.22 -5.59
N PRO A 332 28.11 3.41 -5.45
CA PRO A 332 29.03 3.68 -4.35
C PRO A 332 28.41 3.45 -2.97
N LEU A 333 27.13 3.81 -2.79
CA LEU A 333 26.40 3.63 -1.54
C LEU A 333 26.29 2.15 -1.12
N VAL A 334 25.98 1.26 -2.07
CA VAL A 334 25.84 -0.19 -1.81
C VAL A 334 27.18 -0.77 -1.35
N ASN A 335 28.28 -0.36 -1.99
CA ASN A 335 29.63 -0.76 -1.60
C ASN A 335 30.03 -0.24 -0.20
N ALA A 336 29.61 0.98 0.15
CA ALA A 336 29.82 1.51 1.50
C ALA A 336 29.03 0.72 2.55
N LEU A 337 27.74 0.45 2.31
CA LEU A 337 26.91 -0.36 3.21
C LEU A 337 27.44 -1.78 3.39
N ARG A 338 27.98 -2.41 2.33
CA ARG A 338 28.66 -3.72 2.42
C ARG A 338 29.89 -3.66 3.32
N THR A 339 30.67 -2.59 3.21
CA THR A 339 31.87 -2.40 4.01
C THR A 339 31.52 -2.17 5.48
N ILE A 340 30.56 -1.28 5.75
CA ILE A 340 30.03 -1.04 7.11
C ILE A 340 29.48 -2.32 7.72
N LYS A 341 28.77 -3.15 6.94
CA LYS A 341 28.26 -4.44 7.42
C LYS A 341 29.38 -5.40 7.86
N ARG A 342 30.54 -5.36 7.20
CA ARG A 342 31.71 -6.18 7.55
C ARG A 342 32.47 -5.63 8.77
N THR A 343 32.50 -4.31 8.95
CA THR A 343 33.27 -3.66 10.03
C THR A 343 32.44 -3.43 11.30
N GLU A 344 31.17 -3.04 11.17
CA GLU A 344 30.29 -2.55 12.24
C GLU A 344 28.84 -3.07 12.07
N PRO A 345 28.55 -4.32 12.45
CA PRO A 345 27.27 -4.98 12.18
C PRO A 345 26.07 -4.30 12.85
N THR A 346 26.27 -3.65 14.00
CA THR A 346 25.22 -2.94 14.74
C THR A 346 24.75 -1.67 14.01
N ILE A 347 25.69 -0.93 13.42
CA ILE A 347 25.39 0.28 12.62
C ILE A 347 24.78 -0.12 11.28
N ALA A 348 25.25 -1.20 10.66
CA ALA A 348 24.62 -1.75 9.46
C ALA A 348 23.15 -2.14 9.69
N SER A 349 22.81 -2.73 10.85
CA SER A 349 21.42 -3.07 11.21
C SER A 349 20.52 -1.83 11.26
N LYS A 350 21.03 -0.71 11.79
CA LYS A 350 20.32 0.57 11.80
C LYS A 350 20.02 1.04 10.37
N TYR A 351 21.00 1.01 9.47
CA TYR A 351 20.80 1.42 8.08
C TYR A 351 19.85 0.51 7.30
N LEU A 352 19.89 -0.81 7.54
CA LEU A 352 18.91 -1.74 6.95
C LEU A 352 17.49 -1.46 7.45
N THR A 353 17.34 -1.09 8.71
CA THR A 353 16.05 -0.67 9.28
C THR A 353 15.56 0.62 8.61
N GLU A 354 16.45 1.62 8.42
CA GLU A 354 16.12 2.85 7.70
C GLU A 354 15.73 2.59 6.24
N LEU A 355 16.43 1.70 5.51
CA LEU A 355 16.05 1.32 4.15
C LEU A 355 14.71 0.61 4.08
N THR A 356 14.42 -0.26 5.04
CA THR A 356 13.14 -0.96 5.12
C THR A 356 12.00 0.05 5.33
N CYS A 357 12.20 1.01 6.24
CA CYS A 357 11.26 2.11 6.47
C CYS A 357 11.02 2.93 5.19
N LEU A 358 12.09 3.33 4.48
CA LEU A 358 12.00 4.06 3.22
C LEU A 358 11.30 3.28 2.11
N SER A 359 11.53 1.96 2.06
CA SER A 359 10.83 1.08 1.10
C SER A 359 9.34 1.02 1.42
N ASN A 360 8.96 0.89 2.69
CA ASN A 360 7.56 0.90 3.11
C ASN A 360 6.88 2.25 2.84
N ILE A 361 7.60 3.37 3.02
CA ILE A 361 7.12 4.70 2.60
C ILE A 361 6.80 4.73 1.11
N LEU A 362 7.63 4.14 0.24
CA LEU A 362 7.35 4.09 -1.19
C LEU A 362 6.16 3.19 -1.54
N ILE A 363 6.03 2.04 -0.86
CA ILE A 363 4.92 1.09 -1.06
C ILE A 363 3.58 1.71 -0.65
N SER A 364 3.51 2.29 0.54
CA SER A 364 2.28 2.88 1.10
C SER A 364 1.95 4.24 0.52
N GLY A 365 2.97 5.03 0.18
CA GLY A 365 2.79 6.43 -0.21
C GLY A 365 2.46 6.65 -1.68
N TRP A 366 2.80 5.71 -2.58
CA TRP A 366 2.66 5.97 -4.02
C TRP A 366 2.55 4.77 -4.95
N GLY A 367 2.06 5.12 -6.16
CA GLY A 367 1.91 4.20 -7.28
C GLY A 367 3.11 4.22 -8.22
N PHE A 368 3.48 3.04 -8.68
CA PHE A 368 4.42 2.77 -9.75
C PHE A 368 3.68 2.07 -10.90
N GLN A 369 3.65 2.68 -12.09
CA GLN A 369 2.94 2.12 -13.25
C GLN A 369 1.43 1.87 -13.03
N GLY A 370 0.76 2.74 -12.29
CA GLY A 370 -0.68 2.60 -12.00
C GLY A 370 -1.03 1.53 -10.96
N ARG A 371 -0.04 0.95 -10.26
CA ARG A 371 -0.20 0.01 -9.15
C ARG A 371 0.71 0.37 -7.99
N SER A 372 0.59 -0.25 -6.82
CA SER A 372 1.57 -0.08 -5.73
C SER A 372 2.95 -0.66 -6.12
N PHE A 373 4.01 -0.13 -5.50
CA PHE A 373 5.35 -0.68 -5.65
C PHE A 373 5.40 -2.13 -5.15
N ARG A 374 6.07 -3.01 -5.91
CA ARG A 374 6.47 -4.31 -5.35
C ARG A 374 7.62 -4.08 -4.36
N PRO A 375 7.75 -4.90 -3.30
CA PRO A 375 8.79 -4.71 -2.29
C PRO A 375 10.22 -4.61 -2.86
N ALA A 376 10.57 -5.42 -3.85
CA ALA A 376 11.88 -5.37 -4.51
C ALA A 376 12.11 -4.05 -5.29
N GLU A 377 11.07 -3.56 -5.98
CA GLU A 377 11.11 -2.31 -6.73
C GLU A 377 11.26 -1.11 -5.77
N ALA A 378 10.52 -1.13 -4.65
CA ALA A 378 10.61 -0.09 -3.62
C ALA A 378 12.00 -0.02 -2.99
N ALA A 379 12.61 -1.17 -2.70
CA ALA A 379 13.95 -1.23 -2.14
C ALA A 379 15.00 -0.71 -3.13
N GLU A 380 14.94 -1.11 -4.40
CA GLU A 380 15.85 -0.64 -5.45
C GLU A 380 15.70 0.87 -5.70
N ALA A 381 14.46 1.37 -5.73
CA ALA A 381 14.16 2.79 -5.83
C ALA A 381 14.72 3.55 -4.61
N ALA A 382 14.48 3.06 -3.39
CA ALA A 382 14.99 3.69 -2.17
C ALA A 382 16.52 3.78 -2.16
N ILE A 383 17.22 2.71 -2.53
CA ILE A 383 18.69 2.68 -2.63
C ILE A 383 19.18 3.68 -3.68
N SER A 384 18.54 3.71 -4.86
CA SER A 384 18.91 4.61 -5.96
C SER A 384 18.73 6.08 -5.57
N VAL A 385 17.61 6.41 -4.93
CA VAL A 385 17.31 7.76 -4.42
C VAL A 385 18.32 8.15 -3.33
N CYS A 386 18.63 7.26 -2.38
CA CYS A 386 19.64 7.51 -1.36
C CYS A 386 21.03 7.73 -1.97
N ASN A 387 21.41 6.95 -3.00
CA ASN A 387 22.69 7.11 -3.68
C ASN A 387 22.79 8.49 -4.32
N LEU A 388 21.78 8.90 -5.08
CA LEU A 388 21.72 10.22 -5.71
C LEU A 388 21.84 11.35 -4.69
N GLY A 389 21.12 11.25 -3.57
CA GLY A 389 21.20 12.27 -2.52
C GLY A 389 22.56 12.29 -1.82
N SER A 390 23.22 11.14 -1.68
CA SER A 390 24.58 11.06 -1.12
C SER A 390 25.60 11.75 -2.04
N GLU A 391 25.50 11.58 -3.36
CA GLU A 391 26.34 12.29 -4.33
C GLU A 391 26.14 13.81 -4.21
N TYR A 392 24.89 14.26 -4.02
CA TYR A 392 24.58 15.68 -3.87
C TYR A 392 25.11 16.29 -2.57
N LEU A 393 25.06 15.54 -1.47
CA LEU A 393 25.61 15.99 -0.18
C LEU A 393 27.15 16.01 -0.16
N LEU A 394 27.81 15.20 -1.00
CA LEU A 394 29.27 15.10 -1.08
C LEU A 394 29.92 16.06 -2.07
N GLU A 395 29.16 16.65 -2.99
CA GLU A 395 29.67 17.61 -3.97
C GLU A 395 30.47 18.77 -3.34
N PRO A 396 29.99 19.44 -2.27
CA PRO A 396 30.75 20.51 -1.63
C PRO A 396 32.05 20.05 -0.98
N ARG A 397 32.20 18.74 -0.71
CA ARG A 397 33.32 18.14 0.01
C ARG A 397 34.40 17.57 -0.91
N THR A 398 34.04 17.19 -2.14
CA THR A 398 34.89 16.35 -3.00
C THR A 398 35.38 17.05 -4.27
N GLY A 399 34.70 18.08 -4.77
CA GLY A 399 35.10 18.77 -5.99
C GLY A 399 35.06 17.87 -7.23
N GLU A 400 33.92 17.85 -7.91
CA GLU A 400 33.58 17.34 -9.27
C GLU A 400 34.17 16.06 -9.91
N ALA A 401 35.25 15.41 -9.45
CA ALA A 401 35.94 14.44 -10.34
C ALA A 401 36.04 12.97 -9.89
N ASP A 402 35.99 12.62 -8.60
CA ASP A 402 36.21 11.22 -8.19
C ASP A 402 35.00 10.61 -7.48
N SER A 403 34.68 9.37 -7.85
CA SER A 403 33.70 8.53 -7.15
C SER A 403 33.99 8.57 -5.64
N PRO A 404 33.00 8.89 -4.80
CA PRO A 404 33.24 9.11 -3.38
C PRO A 404 33.83 7.86 -2.74
N SER A 405 34.90 8.03 -1.99
CA SER A 405 35.54 6.93 -1.29
C SER A 405 34.55 6.28 -0.31
N VAL A 406 34.68 4.98 -0.10
CA VAL A 406 33.85 4.23 0.86
C VAL A 406 33.88 4.88 2.25
N GLN A 407 35.03 5.40 2.67
CA GLN A 407 35.16 6.07 3.97
C GLN A 407 34.36 7.36 4.03
N THR A 408 34.43 8.19 2.98
CA THR A 408 33.69 9.46 2.92
C THR A 408 32.17 9.24 2.96
N LEU A 409 31.68 8.17 2.31
CA LEU A 409 30.28 7.77 2.39
C LEU A 409 29.90 7.26 3.77
N SER A 410 30.73 6.45 4.41
CA SER A 410 30.50 5.99 5.79
C SER A 410 30.40 7.17 6.77
N ASP A 411 31.30 8.15 6.66
CA ASP A 411 31.28 9.34 7.50
C ASP A 411 30.02 10.19 7.25
N LEU A 412 29.60 10.35 5.99
CA LEU A 412 28.35 11.02 5.64
C LEU A 412 27.14 10.31 6.24
N LEU A 413 27.06 8.98 6.12
CA LEU A 413 25.96 8.19 6.67
C LEU A 413 25.92 8.24 8.20
N ALA A 414 27.08 8.32 8.86
CA ALA A 414 27.17 8.49 10.30
C ALA A 414 26.64 9.87 10.74
N GLU A 415 26.94 10.92 9.98
CA GLU A 415 26.51 12.29 10.26
C GLU A 415 25.03 12.56 9.92
N GLN A 416 24.56 12.09 8.77
CA GLN A 416 23.29 12.51 8.17
C GLN A 416 22.22 11.41 8.14
N GLY A 417 22.61 10.13 8.15
CA GLY A 417 21.70 8.98 7.98
C GLY A 417 21.15 8.81 6.56
N LEU A 418 20.48 7.68 6.31
CA LEU A 418 19.91 7.37 5.00
C LEU A 418 18.62 8.14 4.72
N ALA A 419 17.83 8.42 5.76
CA ALA A 419 16.64 9.25 5.65
C ALA A 419 16.95 10.61 5.00
N LYS A 420 18.05 11.26 5.41
CA LYS A 420 18.46 12.54 4.85
C LYS A 420 18.93 12.44 3.41
N CYS A 421 19.73 11.42 3.10
CA CYS A 421 20.16 11.12 1.74
C CYS A 421 18.94 10.91 0.83
N PHE A 422 17.93 10.18 1.30
CA PHE A 422 16.68 9.98 0.57
C PHE A 422 15.95 11.31 0.32
N GLN A 423 15.77 12.15 1.35
CA GLN A 423 15.08 13.45 1.18
C GLN A 423 15.76 14.33 0.12
N VAL A 424 17.09 14.41 0.15
CA VAL A 424 17.88 15.17 -0.83
C VAL A 424 17.71 14.56 -2.23
N GLY A 425 17.90 13.26 -2.36
CA GLY A 425 17.77 12.56 -3.64
C GLY A 425 16.38 12.69 -4.24
N TRP A 426 15.34 12.56 -3.42
CA TRP A 426 13.94 12.66 -3.85
C TRP A 426 13.60 14.07 -4.37
N LYS A 427 14.11 15.10 -3.70
CA LYS A 427 13.98 16.49 -4.14
C LYS A 427 14.72 16.74 -5.45
N VAL A 428 15.94 16.21 -5.58
CA VAL A 428 16.74 16.30 -6.82
C VAL A 428 16.04 15.60 -7.98
N LEU A 429 15.47 14.40 -7.79
CA LEU A 429 14.70 13.73 -8.85
C LEU A 429 13.52 14.59 -9.33
N ASN A 430 12.77 15.17 -8.41
CA ASN A 430 11.65 16.04 -8.77
C ASN A 430 12.10 17.27 -9.55
N ASP A 431 13.13 17.97 -9.09
CA ASP A 431 13.56 19.25 -9.66
C ASP A 431 14.40 19.08 -10.95
N ASP A 432 15.37 18.18 -10.92
CA ASP A 432 16.38 18.04 -11.98
C ASP A 432 16.01 17.04 -13.08
N VAL A 433 15.01 16.18 -12.84
CA VAL A 433 14.52 15.20 -13.81
C VAL A 433 13.08 15.50 -14.21
N VAL A 434 12.13 15.38 -13.28
CA VAL A 434 10.69 15.46 -13.62
C VAL A 434 10.31 16.87 -14.07
N ARG A 435 10.63 17.91 -13.28
CA ARG A 435 10.36 19.31 -13.65
C ARG A 435 11.18 19.76 -14.84
N TYR A 436 12.41 19.27 -14.98
CA TYR A 436 13.23 19.55 -16.16
C TYR A 436 12.60 18.99 -17.44
N ALA A 437 12.18 17.71 -17.43
CA ALA A 437 11.49 17.08 -18.54
C ALA A 437 10.17 17.79 -18.87
N ALA A 438 9.42 18.21 -17.86
CA ALA A 438 8.17 18.96 -18.04
C ALA A 438 8.42 20.33 -18.68
N LYS A 439 9.44 21.08 -18.23
CA LYS A 439 9.84 22.35 -18.85
C LYS A 439 10.30 22.15 -20.29
N ALA A 440 11.05 21.08 -20.58
CA ALA A 440 11.48 20.75 -21.93
C ALA A 440 10.30 20.44 -22.86
N LEU A 441 9.33 19.66 -22.37
CA LEU A 441 8.11 19.36 -23.10
C LEU A 441 7.26 20.61 -23.33
N LEU A 442 7.14 21.50 -22.34
CA LEU A 442 6.41 22.76 -22.48
C LEU A 442 7.00 23.63 -23.59
N GLN A 443 8.33 23.80 -23.62
CA GLN A 443 9.00 24.54 -24.69
C GLN A 443 8.84 23.88 -26.07
N PHE A 444 8.79 22.54 -26.12
CA PHE A 444 8.47 21.83 -27.34
C PHE A 444 7.05 22.16 -27.83
N LEU A 445 6.04 22.09 -26.94
CA LEU A 445 4.65 22.42 -27.28
C LEU A 445 4.49 23.86 -27.76
N ASP A 446 5.17 24.81 -27.12
CA ASP A 446 5.13 26.23 -27.51
C ASP A 446 5.72 26.47 -28.91
N ARG A 447 6.79 25.77 -29.28
CA ARG A 447 7.38 25.85 -30.62
C ARG A 447 6.54 25.17 -31.67
N GLN A 448 6.04 23.97 -31.40
CA GLN A 448 5.13 23.27 -32.32
C GLN A 448 3.88 24.11 -32.60
N ARG A 449 3.32 24.76 -31.57
CA ARG A 449 2.22 25.72 -31.75
C ARG A 449 2.57 26.86 -32.71
N ALA A 450 3.80 27.38 -32.66
CA ALA A 450 4.23 28.48 -33.54
C ALA A 450 4.46 28.04 -35.00
N GLU A 451 4.76 26.77 -35.22
CA GLU A 451 5.02 26.19 -36.55
C GLU A 451 3.74 25.71 -37.26
N LEU A 452 2.65 25.47 -36.51
CA LEU A 452 1.38 24.99 -37.05
C LEU A 452 0.62 26.10 -37.80
N HIS A 453 0.17 25.79 -39.02
CA HIS A 453 -0.68 26.66 -39.84
C HIS A 453 -2.18 26.45 -39.63
N ASP A 454 -2.59 25.35 -38.97
CA ASP A 454 -3.98 25.05 -38.64
C ASP A 454 -4.34 25.62 -37.26
N ASP A 455 -5.22 26.62 -37.25
CA ASP A 455 -5.70 27.30 -36.04
C ASP A 455 -6.29 26.32 -35.01
N GLY A 456 -6.93 25.22 -35.45
CA GLY A 456 -7.52 24.23 -34.56
C GLY A 456 -6.46 23.41 -33.81
N GLN A 457 -5.41 22.99 -34.51
CA GLN A 457 -4.29 22.25 -33.91
C GLN A 457 -3.43 23.14 -33.02
N ALA A 458 -3.20 24.39 -33.44
CA ALA A 458 -2.47 25.38 -32.64
C ALA A 458 -3.21 25.69 -31.31
N GLN A 459 -4.55 25.80 -31.34
CA GLN A 459 -5.35 25.95 -30.11
C GLN A 459 -5.31 24.71 -29.22
N ALA A 460 -5.35 23.50 -29.80
CA ALA A 460 -5.23 22.26 -29.04
C ALA A 460 -3.89 22.18 -28.30
N MET A 461 -2.77 22.45 -29.00
CA MET A 461 -1.45 22.51 -28.39
C MET A 461 -1.33 23.61 -27.32
N GLY A 462 -1.94 24.78 -27.55
CA GLY A 462 -2.01 25.85 -26.56
C GLY A 462 -2.73 25.44 -25.27
N ARG A 463 -3.82 24.67 -25.38
CA ARG A 463 -4.52 24.12 -24.20
C ARG A 463 -3.63 23.14 -23.45
N MET A 464 -2.95 22.23 -24.14
CA MET A 464 -2.03 21.27 -23.51
C MET A 464 -0.88 21.98 -22.80
N ALA A 465 -0.28 22.99 -23.43
CA ALA A 465 0.77 23.80 -22.81
C ALA A 465 0.30 24.49 -21.52
N ASN A 466 -0.92 25.04 -21.52
CA ASN A 466 -1.51 25.67 -20.34
C ASN A 466 -1.78 24.67 -19.20
N VAL A 467 -2.24 23.46 -19.52
CA VAL A 467 -2.41 22.39 -18.51
C VAL A 467 -1.06 22.00 -17.93
N LEU A 468 -0.06 21.70 -18.77
CA LEU A 468 1.28 21.35 -18.32
C LEU A 468 1.93 22.46 -17.47
N GLN A 469 1.73 23.73 -17.84
CA GLN A 469 2.20 24.87 -17.06
C GLN A 469 1.52 24.95 -15.68
N THR A 470 0.23 24.65 -15.62
CA THR A 470 -0.53 24.59 -14.37
C THR A 470 0.01 23.45 -13.50
N ASP A 471 0.24 22.27 -14.06
CA ASP A 471 0.79 21.10 -13.37
C ASP A 471 2.23 21.34 -12.87
N ILE A 472 3.06 22.01 -13.66
CA ILE A 472 4.41 22.44 -13.22
C ILE A 472 4.30 23.39 -12.03
N SER A 473 3.37 24.36 -12.08
CA SER A 473 3.19 25.36 -11.02
C SER A 473 2.61 24.80 -9.73
N SER A 474 1.72 23.80 -9.82
CA SER A 474 1.21 23.04 -8.67
C SER A 474 2.26 22.08 -8.09
N GLY A 475 3.38 21.92 -8.80
CA GLY A 475 4.46 21.01 -8.45
C GLY A 475 4.15 19.54 -8.73
N ARG A 476 3.17 19.27 -9.60
CA ARG A 476 2.71 17.94 -10.00
C ARG A 476 2.77 17.69 -11.51
N PRO A 477 3.92 17.92 -12.18
CA PRO A 477 4.05 17.75 -13.63
C PRO A 477 3.72 16.35 -14.17
N TRP A 478 3.68 15.33 -13.31
CA TRP A 478 3.34 13.96 -13.70
C TRP A 478 1.85 13.72 -13.96
N GLU A 479 0.96 14.61 -13.49
CA GLU A 479 -0.48 14.54 -13.79
C GLU A 479 -0.72 14.69 -15.31
N PHE A 480 0.21 15.34 -16.02
CA PHE A 480 0.20 15.47 -17.48
C PHE A 480 0.39 14.13 -18.24
N ASN A 481 0.86 13.06 -17.59
CA ASN A 481 1.08 11.76 -18.27
C ASN A 481 -0.19 11.24 -18.97
N GLY A 482 -1.38 11.49 -18.40
CA GLY A 482 -2.65 11.08 -19.01
C GLY A 482 -2.97 11.78 -20.33
N GLN A 483 -2.26 12.85 -20.67
CA GLN A 483 -2.43 13.63 -21.91
C GLN A 483 -1.32 13.39 -22.93
N LEU A 484 -0.26 12.66 -22.55
CA LEU A 484 0.88 12.39 -23.43
C LEU A 484 0.45 11.65 -24.71
N ASP A 485 -0.52 10.74 -24.63
CA ASP A 485 -1.01 9.98 -25.80
C ASP A 485 -1.53 10.89 -26.94
N GLN A 486 -1.88 12.14 -26.66
CA GLN A 486 -2.29 13.10 -27.69
C GLN A 486 -1.13 13.57 -28.58
N LEU A 487 0.13 13.29 -28.18
CA LEU A 487 1.36 13.71 -28.88
C LEU A 487 1.94 12.64 -29.81
N TYR A 488 1.34 11.45 -29.93
CA TYR A 488 1.82 10.40 -30.86
C TYR A 488 1.89 10.85 -32.33
N ALA A 489 1.16 11.90 -32.70
CA ALA A 489 1.23 12.47 -34.05
C ALA A 489 2.52 13.29 -34.29
N CYS A 490 3.16 13.79 -33.24
CA CYS A 490 4.28 14.72 -33.31
C CYS A 490 5.61 14.12 -32.81
N LEU A 491 5.54 13.08 -31.97
CA LEU A 491 6.69 12.43 -31.37
C LEU A 491 6.72 10.95 -31.74
N ASP A 492 7.91 10.40 -31.91
CA ASP A 492 8.08 8.98 -32.15
C ASP A 492 7.82 8.15 -30.88
N SER A 493 7.57 6.85 -31.07
CA SER A 493 7.22 5.95 -29.96
C SER A 493 8.33 5.86 -28.90
N GLU A 494 9.60 6.04 -29.29
CA GLU A 494 10.73 5.96 -28.36
C GLU A 494 10.82 7.21 -27.48
N THR A 495 10.64 8.41 -28.05
CA THR A 495 10.55 9.66 -27.28
C THR A 495 9.33 9.66 -26.37
N MET A 496 8.19 9.18 -26.84
CA MET A 496 6.96 9.06 -26.04
C MET A 496 7.17 8.15 -24.82
N ALA A 497 7.80 6.98 -25.01
CA ALA A 497 8.13 6.08 -23.92
C ALA A 497 9.12 6.72 -22.93
N ALA A 498 10.12 7.46 -23.43
CA ALA A 498 11.08 8.16 -22.59
C ALA A 498 10.43 9.27 -21.76
N LEU A 499 9.59 10.12 -22.37
CA LEU A 499 8.86 11.17 -21.66
C LEU A 499 7.90 10.58 -20.62
N THR A 500 7.19 9.50 -20.97
CA THR A 500 6.31 8.78 -20.04
C THR A 500 7.07 8.16 -18.87
N ALA A 501 8.36 7.82 -19.03
CA ALA A 501 9.20 7.31 -17.95
C ALA A 501 9.77 8.43 -17.07
N LEU A 502 10.13 9.58 -17.67
CA LEU A 502 10.75 10.72 -16.99
C LEU A 502 9.74 11.64 -16.28
N LEU A 503 8.52 11.74 -16.80
CA LEU A 503 7.42 12.51 -16.20
C LEU A 503 6.68 11.72 -15.11
N ARG A 504 7.24 10.61 -14.61
CA ARG A 504 6.62 9.87 -13.51
C ARG A 504 6.91 10.50 -12.15
N GLU A 505 6.06 10.19 -11.20
CA GLU A 505 6.26 10.51 -9.77
C GLU A 505 7.61 10.03 -9.23
N CYS A 506 8.02 8.82 -9.65
CA CYS A 506 9.35 8.27 -9.45
C CYS A 506 9.92 7.96 -10.84
N PRO A 507 10.81 8.82 -11.38
CA PRO A 507 11.30 8.67 -12.75
C PRO A 507 12.21 7.44 -12.90
N ILE A 508 12.04 6.77 -14.03
CA ILE A 508 12.77 5.56 -14.43
C ILE A 508 13.71 5.94 -15.58
N LEU A 509 14.86 5.29 -15.68
CA LEU A 509 15.73 5.39 -16.84
C LEU A 509 15.01 4.83 -18.08
N PRO A 510 14.79 5.63 -19.13
CA PRO A 510 14.25 5.14 -20.39
C PRO A 510 15.12 4.03 -21.00
N GLU A 511 14.50 3.00 -21.58
CA GLU A 511 15.24 1.93 -22.27
C GLU A 511 16.18 2.44 -23.37
N ALA A 512 15.79 3.53 -24.04
CA ALA A 512 16.61 4.24 -25.03
C ALA A 512 18.00 4.63 -24.49
N LEU A 513 18.07 5.00 -23.21
CA LEU A 513 19.31 5.36 -22.52
C LEU A 513 20.06 4.14 -21.97
N CYS A 514 19.34 3.06 -21.63
CA CYS A 514 19.95 1.81 -21.18
C CYS A 514 20.72 1.09 -22.31
N LYS A 515 20.26 1.19 -23.56
CA LYS A 515 20.88 0.51 -24.72
C LYS A 515 22.23 1.12 -25.15
N GLN A 516 22.56 2.34 -24.73
CA GLN A 516 23.80 3.03 -25.13
C GLN A 516 25.06 2.62 -24.34
N GLY A 517 24.98 1.60 -23.49
CA GLY A 517 26.15 0.80 -23.10
C GLY A 517 27.11 1.40 -22.07
N ARG A 518 26.66 2.30 -21.19
CA ARG A 518 27.50 2.83 -20.08
C ARG A 518 26.87 2.80 -18.68
N HIS A 519 25.60 2.43 -18.55
CA HIS A 519 24.90 2.43 -17.26
C HIS A 519 24.35 1.03 -16.96
N PRO A 520 24.70 0.45 -15.79
CA PRO A 520 24.27 -0.89 -15.41
C PRO A 520 22.80 -0.90 -14.95
N HIS A 521 22.32 -2.07 -14.54
CA HIS A 521 20.97 -2.59 -14.68
C HIS A 521 19.87 -1.99 -13.77
N SER A 522 20.12 -0.90 -13.04
CA SER A 522 19.07 -0.24 -12.26
C SER A 522 18.03 0.42 -13.18
N ALA A 523 16.75 0.09 -12.95
CA ALA A 523 15.66 0.76 -13.65
C ALA A 523 15.53 2.23 -13.21
N PHE A 524 16.03 2.60 -12.03
CA PHE A 524 15.77 3.89 -11.41
C PHE A 524 16.91 4.90 -11.63
N VAL A 525 16.55 6.19 -11.67
CA VAL A 525 17.54 7.26 -11.72
C VAL A 525 18.26 7.37 -10.38
N GLY A 526 19.44 6.73 -10.27
CA GLY A 526 20.20 6.67 -9.02
C GLY A 526 21.48 7.51 -8.93
N SER A 527 21.89 8.23 -9.99
CA SER A 527 23.16 8.97 -10.01
C SER A 527 23.08 10.28 -10.79
N ARG A 528 24.01 11.20 -10.53
CA ARG A 528 24.16 12.44 -11.30
C ARG A 528 24.55 12.19 -12.75
N ALA A 529 25.30 11.12 -13.01
CA ALA A 529 25.63 10.70 -14.38
C ALA A 529 24.36 10.36 -15.17
N HIS A 530 23.37 9.72 -14.53
CA HIS A 530 22.06 9.49 -15.14
C HIS A 530 21.34 10.80 -15.44
N ILE A 531 21.33 11.77 -14.51
CA ILE A 531 20.70 13.09 -14.73
C ILE A 531 21.36 13.84 -15.90
N ARG A 532 22.70 13.87 -15.97
CA ARG A 532 23.43 14.51 -17.08
C ARG A 532 23.04 13.88 -18.42
N THR A 533 23.02 12.54 -18.49
CA THR A 533 22.63 11.79 -19.69
C THR A 533 21.18 12.08 -20.10
N ILE A 534 20.25 12.12 -19.14
CA ILE A 534 18.84 12.46 -19.38
C ILE A 534 18.71 13.89 -19.93
N ARG A 535 19.44 14.86 -19.35
CA ARG A 535 19.43 16.24 -19.83
C ARG A 535 19.94 16.31 -21.27
N GLU A 536 21.10 15.72 -21.55
CA GLU A 536 21.67 15.67 -22.90
C GLU A 536 20.70 15.05 -23.92
N PHE A 537 20.04 13.95 -23.56
CA PHE A 537 19.03 13.31 -24.39
C PHE A 537 17.82 14.22 -24.66
N LEU A 538 17.28 14.88 -23.62
CA LEU A 538 16.17 15.83 -23.79
C LEU A 538 16.58 17.05 -24.62
N LYS A 539 17.82 17.54 -24.48
CA LYS A 539 18.35 18.62 -25.33
C LYS A 539 18.41 18.20 -26.79
N GLN A 540 18.83 16.97 -27.07
CA GLN A 540 18.95 16.46 -28.44
C GLN A 540 17.59 16.25 -29.11
N ILE A 541 16.63 15.64 -28.41
CA ILE A 541 15.34 15.26 -28.99
C ILE A 541 14.35 16.41 -28.99
N LEU A 542 14.29 17.17 -27.91
CA LEU A 542 13.37 18.29 -27.77
C LEU A 542 14.08 19.62 -28.03
N HIS A 543 15.27 19.68 -28.63
CA HIS A 543 15.98 20.93 -28.95
C HIS A 543 15.89 21.99 -27.82
N PHE A 544 16.14 21.56 -26.59
CA PHE A 544 15.92 22.34 -25.37
C PHE A 544 17.22 22.97 -24.87
N ASP A 545 17.33 24.29 -24.88
CA ASP A 545 18.48 25.03 -24.34
C ASP A 545 18.10 25.75 -23.05
N ALA A 546 18.09 25.02 -21.93
CA ALA A 546 18.16 25.65 -20.62
C ALA A 546 19.62 25.97 -20.28
N GLU A 547 20.08 27.16 -20.69
CA GLU A 547 21.27 27.81 -20.10
C GLU A 547 20.93 28.98 -19.17
N GLU A 548 19.64 29.32 -18.99
CA GLU A 548 19.23 30.40 -18.08
C GLU A 548 18.48 29.86 -16.86
N GLU A 549 19.23 29.52 -15.82
CA GLU A 549 18.94 29.74 -14.38
C GLU A 549 19.99 28.96 -13.57
N VAL A 550 21.11 29.64 -13.27
CA VAL A 550 22.14 29.23 -12.30
C VAL A 550 21.81 29.81 -10.93
#